data_AF-A0AAN1LSJ1-F1
#
_entry.id   AF-A0AAN1LSJ1-F1
#
_cell.length_a   1.000
_cell.length_b   1.000
_cell.length_c   1.000
_cell.angle_alpha   90.00
_cell.angle_beta   90.00
_cell.angle_gamma   90.00
#
_symmetry.space_group_name_H-M   'P 1'
#
loop_
_entity.id
_entity.type
_entity.pdbx_description
1 polymer ?
#
loop_
_entity_poly.entity_id
_entity_poly.type
_entity_poly.pdbx_seq_one_letter_code
_entity_poly.pdbx_strand_id
1 'polypeptide(L)'
;MSGRGGPDPYDDAYGESSGSGDGRDGPGRGGEPDLPSHPAGPPRIPPQRPAAEDSGHWPGALDGGIPAPRPPTADGTPTAKRTPERGPERGSERGSEPTTGSEPESAPEPRPDPAAPGAEPEPATLGPEPEANPEPEPEPERPASAPPSPPPYTPPSPYAPPAAPLAAPTPSAPLPLPHNLLRSLLGAWALTACSQEETAAVEAHLNHCPSCAEEALRLRDAVGLLHTEHSLDLDPMLRSRVLAGCLGRRPARIPMPGWAGAYDAEAARLDALLRDMGEAEWRAPVRLKWFDGRRLTSRDTTVAGVIGHLMVVDGIVATSLGLPDPLGADAPGSPQARTEAYWHHEPGAAYGSGPPGAVRELWREQGHALVRTVSFAGRGVAELDVPYGDFALPIRDAFLDRALECWVHAGDIAEAIDYPYEPPASTHLKAMIDLCARLLPGTLAERRRAGLASPPRRLVEAGTPGRTLHLQVEGTGGGDWYIPLDSPAAMAAPEEAVATIALDQEAFYLLASGHVPPQEAAAGLSGDTEAIRDVLFAAASLSRL
;
A
#
# COMPACT_ATOMS: atom_id res chain seq x y z
N MET A 1 30.48 20.98 61.81
CA MET A 1 30.45 22.28 61.11
C MET A 1 29.34 22.23 60.06
N SER A 2 28.43 23.19 60.23
CA SER A 2 27.25 23.67 59.49
C SER A 2 27.08 23.43 57.98
N GLY A 3 25.80 23.38 57.56
CA GLY A 3 25.27 23.90 56.27
C GLY A 3 24.42 22.89 55.47
N ARG A 4 23.08 22.83 55.61
CA ARG A 4 22.03 23.59 54.88
C ARG A 4 22.10 23.38 53.36
N GLY A 5 21.08 22.97 52.60
CA GLY A 5 19.64 22.85 52.84
C GLY A 5 18.85 23.59 51.75
N GLY A 6 18.24 22.85 50.81
CA GLY A 6 17.06 23.24 50.03
C GLY A 6 17.24 23.65 48.55
N PRO A 7 16.15 23.73 47.75
CA PRO A 7 15.59 22.60 46.99
C PRO A 7 15.03 22.97 45.57
N ASP A 8 14.56 21.96 44.82
CA ASP A 8 13.47 22.00 43.80
C ASP A 8 12.10 22.29 44.49
N PRO A 9 10.92 22.53 43.83
CA PRO A 9 10.51 22.35 42.43
C PRO A 9 9.61 23.51 41.87
N TYR A 10 9.04 23.37 40.67
CA TYR A 10 7.98 24.24 40.13
C TYR A 10 6.77 23.41 39.65
N ASP A 11 5.58 23.74 40.16
CA ASP A 11 4.29 23.47 39.52
C ASP A 11 3.23 24.50 39.95
N ASP A 12 2.31 24.78 39.03
CA ASP A 12 0.93 25.29 39.13
C ASP A 12 0.51 26.77 39.40
N ALA A 13 -0.39 27.20 38.49
CA ALA A 13 -1.70 27.86 38.68
C ALA A 13 -1.90 29.41 38.55
N TYR A 14 -2.79 29.75 37.60
CA TYR A 14 -3.90 30.75 37.55
C TYR A 14 -3.93 32.01 38.44
N GLY A 15 -4.32 33.16 37.84
CA GLY A 15 -5.05 34.23 38.56
C GLY A 15 -4.93 35.67 38.03
N GLU A 16 -5.98 36.14 37.36
CA GLU A 16 -6.58 37.51 37.31
C GLU A 16 -5.71 38.79 37.42
N SER A 17 -5.92 39.73 36.48
CA SER A 17 -6.00 41.16 36.85
C SER A 17 -6.77 42.01 35.82
N SER A 18 -7.61 42.87 36.35
CA SER A 18 -8.54 43.83 35.71
C SER A 18 -8.02 45.28 35.77
N GLY A 19 -8.45 46.13 34.83
CA GLY A 19 -8.43 47.61 34.92
C GLY A 19 -8.19 48.29 33.56
N SER A 20 -9.21 48.87 32.89
CA SER A 20 -9.86 50.18 33.10
C SER A 20 -9.06 51.38 32.55
N GLY A 21 -9.66 52.13 31.59
CA GLY A 21 -9.35 53.56 31.37
C GLY A 21 -9.50 54.09 29.94
N ASP A 22 -10.59 54.85 29.72
CA ASP A 22 -10.81 56.03 28.85
C ASP A 22 -10.01 56.21 27.54
N GLY A 23 -10.59 56.52 26.37
CA GLY A 23 -11.70 57.44 26.12
C GLY A 23 -11.19 58.69 25.37
N ARG A 24 -11.68 58.94 24.13
CA ARG A 24 -11.80 60.28 23.50
C ARG A 24 -12.51 60.23 22.12
N ASP A 25 -13.64 60.94 22.06
CA ASP A 25 -14.40 61.46 20.92
C ASP A 25 -13.56 62.39 20.01
N GLY A 26 -13.86 62.74 18.74
CA GLY A 26 -15.01 62.70 17.80
C GLY A 26 -14.54 63.41 16.49
N PRO A 27 -15.34 64.16 15.68
CA PRO A 27 -16.74 64.04 15.26
C PRO A 27 -16.99 64.26 13.72
N GLY A 28 -18.19 63.91 13.21
CA GLY A 28 -19.06 64.88 12.49
C GLY A 28 -19.25 64.88 10.95
N ARG A 29 -20.48 64.50 10.55
CA ARG A 29 -21.44 65.14 9.59
C ARG A 29 -21.41 64.90 8.06
N GLY A 30 -22.60 64.54 7.55
CA GLY A 30 -23.14 64.96 6.25
C GLY A 30 -24.19 63.99 5.70
N GLY A 31 -25.47 64.39 5.64
CA GLY A 31 -26.58 63.61 5.07
C GLY A 31 -27.41 64.38 4.05
N GLU A 32 -28.15 63.66 3.19
CA GLU A 32 -29.43 63.95 2.49
C GLU A 32 -29.58 62.99 1.26
N PRO A 33 -30.77 62.78 0.65
CA PRO A 33 -32.08 62.39 1.20
C PRO A 33 -32.74 61.19 0.44
N ASP A 34 -33.83 60.65 1.01
CA ASP A 34 -34.65 59.53 0.52
C ASP A 34 -35.33 59.72 -0.86
N LEU A 35 -35.41 58.63 -1.63
CA LEU A 35 -36.30 58.45 -2.79
C LEU A 35 -37.20 57.19 -2.59
N PRO A 36 -38.46 57.20 -3.07
CA PRO A 36 -39.46 56.21 -2.71
C PRO A 36 -39.22 54.84 -3.36
N SER A 37 -39.34 53.79 -2.57
CA SER A 37 -39.22 52.39 -2.97
C SER A 37 -40.41 51.95 -3.85
N HIS A 38 -40.11 51.37 -5.01
CA HIS A 38 -41.10 50.66 -5.83
C HIS A 38 -41.71 49.47 -5.06
N PRO A 39 -42.99 49.09 -5.29
CA PRO A 39 -43.58 47.94 -4.62
C PRO A 39 -42.84 46.66 -5.06
N ALA A 40 -42.32 45.93 -4.07
CA ALA A 40 -41.68 44.63 -4.27
C ALA A 40 -42.66 43.67 -4.97
N GLY A 41 -42.22 43.05 -6.07
CA GLY A 41 -42.91 41.91 -6.65
C GLY A 41 -42.98 40.73 -5.67
N PRO A 42 -43.84 39.72 -5.91
CA PRO A 42 -44.02 38.60 -5.00
C PRO A 42 -42.70 37.85 -4.76
N PRO A 43 -42.51 37.26 -3.56
CA PRO A 43 -41.26 36.60 -3.18
C PRO A 43 -40.99 35.43 -4.13
N ARG A 44 -39.82 35.45 -4.77
CA ARG A 44 -39.33 34.33 -5.59
C ARG A 44 -38.67 33.32 -4.67
N ILE A 45 -39.19 32.09 -4.66
CA ILE A 45 -38.52 30.95 -4.03
C ILE A 45 -37.39 30.52 -4.98
N PRO A 46 -36.11 30.51 -4.56
CA PRO A 46 -35.02 30.08 -5.42
C PRO A 46 -35.16 28.59 -5.75
N PRO A 47 -34.98 28.18 -7.03
CA PRO A 47 -34.96 26.76 -7.38
C PRO A 47 -33.76 26.06 -6.76
N GLN A 48 -33.87 24.75 -6.53
CA GLN A 48 -32.73 23.96 -6.05
C GLN A 48 -31.61 23.96 -7.08
N ARG A 49 -30.38 24.29 -6.65
CA ARG A 49 -29.19 24.19 -7.50
C ARG A 49 -28.81 22.73 -7.72
N PRO A 50 -28.67 22.25 -8.97
CA PRO A 50 -28.12 20.93 -9.22
C PRO A 50 -26.61 20.91 -9.00
N ALA A 51 -26.09 19.80 -8.48
CA ALA A 51 -24.68 19.58 -8.12
C ALA A 51 -23.66 19.60 -9.29
N ALA A 52 -24.06 20.01 -10.49
CA ALA A 52 -23.25 19.93 -11.71
C ALA A 52 -22.46 21.21 -12.04
N GLU A 53 -22.66 22.31 -11.29
CA GLU A 53 -22.05 23.61 -11.61
C GLU A 53 -20.70 23.87 -10.91
N ASP A 54 -20.13 22.91 -10.18
CA ASP A 54 -18.84 23.07 -9.46
C ASP A 54 -17.63 22.50 -10.23
N SER A 55 -17.68 22.51 -11.56
CA SER A 55 -16.58 22.00 -12.42
C SER A 55 -15.89 23.16 -13.15
N GLY A 56 -14.94 23.80 -12.45
CA GLY A 56 -14.06 24.82 -13.03
C GLY A 56 -13.20 24.23 -14.17
N HIS A 57 -13.39 24.77 -15.37
CA HIS A 57 -12.62 24.48 -16.57
C HIS A 57 -11.33 25.33 -16.57
N TRP A 58 -10.15 24.71 -16.69
CA TRP A 58 -8.87 25.40 -16.89
C TRP A 58 -8.24 25.00 -18.24
N PRO A 59 -7.80 25.96 -19.08
CA PRO A 59 -7.17 25.68 -20.37
C PRO A 59 -5.63 25.68 -20.27
N GLY A 60 -4.95 24.80 -21.02
CA GLY A 60 -3.54 24.98 -21.37
C GLY A 60 -2.67 23.72 -21.29
N ALA A 61 -2.81 22.81 -22.25
CA ALA A 61 -1.76 21.83 -22.57
C ALA A 61 -0.86 22.43 -23.66
N LEU A 62 0.45 22.54 -23.40
CA LEU A 62 1.44 22.86 -24.43
C LEU A 62 2.25 21.60 -24.72
N ASP A 63 2.22 21.21 -26.00
CA ASP A 63 3.07 20.20 -26.63
C ASP A 63 4.56 20.53 -26.46
N GLY A 64 5.38 19.54 -26.11
CA GLY A 64 6.84 19.65 -26.14
C GLY A 64 7.55 18.51 -25.43
N GLY A 65 7.93 17.48 -26.18
CA GLY A 65 8.76 16.38 -25.68
C GLY A 65 10.14 16.86 -25.22
N ILE A 66 10.64 16.26 -24.13
CA ILE A 66 11.95 16.53 -23.55
C ILE A 66 13.04 15.94 -24.49
N PRO A 67 14.09 16.69 -24.85
CA PRO A 67 15.15 16.19 -25.73
C PRO A 67 16.15 15.30 -24.99
N ALA A 68 16.62 14.25 -25.65
CA ALA A 68 17.63 13.32 -25.14
C ALA A 68 18.99 14.01 -24.86
N PRO A 69 19.75 13.55 -23.84
CA PRO A 69 21.05 14.13 -23.50
C PRO A 69 22.11 13.82 -24.57
N ARG A 70 22.97 14.82 -24.85
CA ARG A 70 24.11 14.72 -25.78
C ARG A 70 25.27 13.94 -25.14
N PRO A 71 26.04 13.15 -25.92
CA PRO A 71 27.23 12.47 -25.42
C PRO A 71 28.39 13.45 -25.17
N PRO A 72 29.27 13.17 -24.19
CA PRO A 72 30.41 14.03 -23.89
C PRO A 72 31.47 13.95 -25.01
N THR A 73 31.93 15.12 -25.43
CA THR A 73 33.06 15.30 -26.35
C THR A 73 34.38 15.01 -25.64
N ALA A 74 35.21 14.16 -26.26
CA ALA A 74 36.60 13.94 -25.89
C ALA A 74 37.45 15.15 -26.31
N ASP A 75 38.18 15.74 -25.36
CA ASP A 75 39.54 16.23 -25.61
C ASP A 75 40.25 16.57 -24.30
N GLY A 76 41.47 16.03 -24.14
CA GLY A 76 42.32 16.32 -22.98
C GLY A 76 43.39 15.26 -22.68
N THR A 77 44.26 14.94 -23.65
CA THR A 77 45.47 14.12 -23.45
C THR A 77 46.43 14.77 -22.43
N PRO A 78 47.19 13.96 -21.64
CA PRO A 78 48.64 14.07 -21.81
C PRO A 78 49.42 12.74 -21.73
N THR A 79 50.64 12.87 -22.22
CA THR A 79 51.58 11.89 -22.73
C THR A 79 52.41 11.15 -21.66
N ALA A 80 52.52 9.84 -21.86
CA ALA A 80 53.56 8.86 -21.52
C ALA A 80 54.85 9.23 -20.73
N LYS A 81 55.23 8.29 -19.83
CA LYS A 81 56.51 7.52 -19.70
C LYS A 81 57.27 7.57 -18.36
N ARG A 82 57.67 6.34 -17.96
CA ARG A 82 58.87 5.87 -17.20
C ARG A 82 58.77 5.62 -15.68
N THR A 83 58.80 4.34 -15.34
CA THR A 83 59.42 3.71 -14.15
C THR A 83 60.89 3.32 -14.46
N PRO A 84 61.70 2.77 -13.52
CA PRO A 84 62.00 3.20 -12.13
C PRO A 84 63.53 3.17 -11.80
N GLU A 85 63.97 3.73 -10.68
CA GLU A 85 65.28 3.41 -10.06
C GLU A 85 65.23 3.50 -8.51
N ARG A 86 66.21 2.84 -7.87
CA ARG A 86 66.20 2.17 -6.56
C ARG A 86 67.29 2.72 -5.62
N GLY A 87 67.11 2.57 -4.30
CA GLY A 87 68.18 2.35 -3.30
C GLY A 87 68.01 3.08 -1.95
N PRO A 88 68.73 2.69 -0.85
CA PRO A 88 69.44 1.43 -0.59
C PRO A 88 69.30 0.82 0.84
N GLU A 89 69.59 -0.49 0.88
CA GLU A 89 70.23 -1.43 1.84
C GLU A 89 70.44 -1.18 3.37
N ARG A 90 70.14 -2.25 4.14
CA ARG A 90 71.02 -3.07 5.03
C ARG A 90 70.16 -4.25 5.55
N GLY A 91 70.54 -5.52 5.68
CA GLY A 91 71.80 -6.25 5.59
C GLY A 91 71.85 -7.28 6.72
N SER A 92 71.68 -8.58 6.45
CA SER A 92 72.29 -9.68 7.22
C SER A 92 72.06 -11.03 6.54
N GLU A 93 73.15 -11.64 6.10
CA GLU A 93 73.25 -12.99 5.56
C GLU A 93 73.38 -14.02 6.69
N ARG A 94 72.81 -15.22 6.49
CA ARG A 94 73.58 -16.47 6.65
C ARG A 94 72.87 -17.60 5.88
N GLY A 95 73.53 -18.10 4.85
CA GLY A 95 73.06 -19.24 4.05
C GLY A 95 73.53 -20.59 4.61
N SER A 96 72.90 -21.66 4.11
CA SER A 96 73.54 -22.87 3.58
C SER A 96 72.45 -23.81 3.03
N GLU A 97 72.52 -24.09 1.72
CA GLU A 97 71.74 -25.09 0.97
C GLU A 97 72.48 -26.47 0.94
N PRO A 98 72.20 -27.42 0.02
CA PRO A 98 71.11 -28.41 0.07
C PRO A 98 71.59 -29.86 -0.27
N THR A 99 70.70 -30.86 -0.27
CA THR A 99 70.78 -32.01 -1.23
C THR A 99 69.40 -32.66 -1.47
N THR A 100 68.95 -32.62 -2.73
CA THR A 100 68.33 -33.68 -3.58
C THR A 100 67.71 -34.92 -2.90
N GLY A 101 66.55 -35.49 -3.27
CA GLY A 101 65.68 -35.42 -4.45
C GLY A 101 64.97 -36.78 -4.61
N SER A 102 63.77 -36.80 -5.20
CA SER A 102 63.07 -37.88 -5.96
C SER A 102 61.57 -38.00 -5.62
N GLU A 103 60.74 -37.81 -6.65
CA GLU A 103 59.27 -37.99 -6.74
C GLU A 103 58.90 -39.49 -7.00
N PRO A 104 57.66 -39.86 -7.42
CA PRO A 104 56.38 -39.89 -6.68
C PRO A 104 55.64 -41.25 -6.81
N GLU A 105 54.63 -41.57 -5.98
CA GLU A 105 53.53 -42.47 -6.38
C GLU A 105 52.29 -42.44 -5.47
N SER A 106 51.20 -42.96 -6.03
CA SER A 106 49.76 -42.71 -5.84
C SER A 106 49.06 -43.35 -4.62
N ALA A 107 47.82 -42.88 -4.36
CA ALA A 107 46.81 -43.44 -3.44
C ALA A 107 46.31 -44.85 -3.87
N PRO A 108 45.69 -45.68 -2.99
CA PRO A 108 44.21 -45.64 -2.80
C PRO A 108 43.63 -46.14 -1.42
N GLU A 109 42.38 -45.69 -1.17
CA GLU A 109 41.15 -46.27 -0.52
C GLU A 109 41.07 -47.27 0.69
N PRO A 110 39.89 -47.34 1.39
CA PRO A 110 39.71 -47.88 2.75
C PRO A 110 39.13 -49.31 2.86
N ARG A 111 39.03 -49.81 4.11
CA ARG A 111 38.77 -51.20 4.54
C ARG A 111 37.27 -51.57 4.72
N PRO A 112 36.90 -52.88 4.76
CA PRO A 112 35.52 -53.40 4.76
C PRO A 112 35.00 -53.92 6.13
N ASP A 113 33.67 -54.11 6.23
CA ASP A 113 32.94 -54.80 7.31
C ASP A 113 32.52 -56.26 6.93
N PRO A 114 32.20 -57.15 7.90
CA PRO A 114 32.04 -58.59 7.67
C PRO A 114 30.58 -59.12 7.63
N ALA A 115 30.45 -60.36 7.12
CA ALA A 115 29.21 -61.05 6.71
C ALA A 115 28.52 -61.95 7.78
N ALA A 116 27.28 -62.37 7.45
CA ALA A 116 26.31 -63.20 8.20
C ALA A 116 26.53 -64.74 8.13
N PRO A 117 25.66 -65.54 8.79
CA PRO A 117 25.25 -66.83 8.20
C PRO A 117 23.76 -67.25 8.43
N GLY A 118 23.20 -68.06 7.49
CA GLY A 118 22.24 -69.15 7.79
C GLY A 118 20.91 -69.19 6.99
N ALA A 119 20.62 -70.31 6.33
CA ALA A 119 19.59 -70.53 5.29
C ALA A 119 18.20 -71.06 5.75
N GLU A 120 17.16 -70.64 5.01
CA GLU A 120 15.91 -71.29 4.47
C GLU A 120 15.19 -72.50 5.12
N PRO A 121 13.84 -72.61 4.97
CA PRO A 121 13.24 -73.29 3.78
C PRO A 121 11.92 -72.73 3.19
N GLU A 122 11.79 -72.86 1.86
CA GLU A 122 10.59 -72.86 0.97
C GLU A 122 9.48 -73.86 1.42
N PRO A 123 8.18 -73.74 1.02
CA PRO A 123 7.77 -73.65 -0.41
C PRO A 123 6.47 -72.87 -0.76
N ALA A 124 6.30 -72.53 -2.05
CA ALA A 124 5.15 -72.89 -2.90
C ALA A 124 4.97 -71.93 -4.09
N THR A 125 5.18 -72.47 -5.29
CA THR A 125 4.94 -71.88 -6.59
C THR A 125 3.44 -71.86 -6.93
N LEU A 126 2.89 -70.67 -7.16
CA LEU A 126 1.64 -70.46 -7.90
C LEU A 126 1.97 -69.93 -9.30
N GLY A 127 1.44 -70.62 -10.31
CA GLY A 127 1.55 -70.26 -11.72
C GLY A 127 0.77 -68.99 -12.09
N PRO A 128 0.88 -68.55 -13.36
CA PRO A 128 0.52 -67.19 -13.75
C PRO A 128 -0.99 -67.03 -13.91
N GLU A 129 -1.53 -65.98 -13.31
CA GLU A 129 -2.88 -65.47 -13.57
C GLU A 129 -2.84 -64.33 -14.61
N PRO A 130 -3.96 -64.08 -15.32
CA PRO A 130 -3.96 -63.73 -16.73
C PRO A 130 -3.72 -62.24 -17.02
N GLU A 131 -3.20 -62.00 -18.23
CA GLU A 131 -3.00 -60.68 -18.85
C GLU A 131 -4.22 -59.76 -18.67
N ALA A 132 -4.02 -58.68 -17.93
CA ALA A 132 -4.90 -57.52 -17.99
C ALA A 132 -4.73 -56.87 -19.36
N ASN A 133 -5.86 -56.78 -20.07
CA ASN A 133 -5.99 -56.18 -21.39
C ASN A 133 -5.35 -54.77 -21.41
N PRO A 134 -4.43 -54.46 -22.34
CA PRO A 134 -3.89 -53.11 -22.46
C PRO A 134 -5.01 -52.15 -22.91
N GLU A 135 -5.09 -50.99 -22.28
CA GLU A 135 -5.89 -49.87 -22.79
C GLU A 135 -5.47 -49.56 -24.24
N PRO A 136 -6.42 -49.27 -25.15
CA PRO A 136 -6.07 -48.97 -26.52
C PRO A 136 -5.29 -47.64 -26.60
N GLU A 137 -4.09 -47.70 -27.19
CA GLU A 137 -3.37 -46.52 -27.66
C GLU A 137 -4.29 -45.70 -28.59
N PRO A 138 -4.25 -44.35 -28.53
CA PRO A 138 -5.00 -43.52 -29.46
C PRO A 138 -4.47 -43.73 -30.89
N GLU A 139 -5.35 -44.11 -31.82
CA GLU A 139 -5.04 -44.16 -33.25
C GLU A 139 -4.46 -42.82 -33.75
N PRO A 140 -3.49 -42.84 -34.67
CA PRO A 140 -2.99 -41.63 -35.31
C PRO A 140 -4.10 -41.02 -36.18
N GLU A 141 -4.52 -39.80 -35.84
CA GLU A 141 -5.44 -39.02 -36.64
C GLU A 141 -4.93 -38.93 -38.09
N ARG A 142 -5.79 -39.33 -39.03
CA ARG A 142 -5.61 -39.05 -40.45
C ARG A 142 -5.52 -37.52 -40.62
N PRO A 143 -4.66 -37.01 -41.53
CA PRO A 143 -4.52 -35.57 -41.71
C PRO A 143 -5.87 -34.97 -42.08
N ALA A 144 -6.38 -34.09 -41.21
CA ALA A 144 -7.56 -33.29 -41.48
C ALA A 144 -7.33 -32.52 -42.78
N SER A 145 -8.32 -32.56 -43.66
CA SER A 145 -8.33 -31.77 -44.88
C SER A 145 -8.14 -30.29 -44.54
N ALA A 146 -7.28 -29.62 -45.31
CA ALA A 146 -6.97 -28.21 -45.15
C ALA A 146 -8.26 -27.37 -44.99
N PRO A 147 -8.29 -26.39 -44.07
CA PRO A 147 -9.43 -25.48 -43.96
C PRO A 147 -9.58 -24.69 -45.28
N PRO A 148 -10.82 -24.39 -45.72
CA PRO A 148 -11.00 -23.53 -46.89
C PRO A 148 -10.35 -22.18 -46.64
N SER A 149 -9.63 -21.68 -47.65
CA SER A 149 -8.98 -20.37 -47.61
C SER A 149 -9.98 -19.28 -47.21
N PRO A 150 -9.60 -18.33 -46.34
CA PRO A 150 -10.47 -17.22 -46.01
C PRO A 150 -10.74 -16.37 -47.28
N PRO A 151 -11.93 -15.78 -47.41
CA PRO A 151 -12.19 -14.85 -48.50
C PRO A 151 -11.19 -13.69 -48.44
N PRO A 152 -10.85 -13.07 -49.58
CA PRO A 152 -9.90 -11.96 -49.61
C PRO A 152 -10.33 -10.84 -48.66
N TYR A 153 -9.42 -10.50 -47.74
CA TYR A 153 -9.56 -9.38 -46.81
C TYR A 153 -9.81 -8.10 -47.60
N THR A 154 -10.99 -7.53 -47.41
CA THR A 154 -11.32 -6.18 -47.88
C THR A 154 -10.97 -5.24 -46.73
N PRO A 155 -10.00 -4.31 -46.87
CA PRO A 155 -9.68 -3.38 -45.80
C PRO A 155 -10.93 -2.54 -45.46
N PRO A 156 -11.24 -2.30 -44.17
CA PRO A 156 -12.37 -1.47 -43.80
C PRO A 156 -12.13 -0.04 -44.31
N SER A 157 -13.17 0.53 -44.94
CA SER A 157 -13.18 1.92 -45.40
C SER A 157 -12.86 2.86 -44.22
N PRO A 158 -11.87 3.77 -44.34
CA PRO A 158 -11.68 4.80 -43.34
C PRO A 158 -12.86 5.78 -43.45
N TYR A 159 -13.49 6.09 -42.32
CA TYR A 159 -14.70 6.91 -42.14
C TYR A 159 -16.04 6.24 -42.46
N ALA A 160 -16.49 5.39 -41.53
CA ALA A 160 -17.90 5.39 -41.14
C ALA A 160 -18.01 6.20 -39.83
N PRO A 161 -18.79 7.28 -39.76
CA PRO A 161 -19.04 7.95 -38.49
C PRO A 161 -19.73 6.97 -37.54
N PRO A 162 -19.50 7.07 -36.22
CA PRO A 162 -20.18 6.20 -35.26
C PRO A 162 -21.69 6.29 -35.46
N ALA A 163 -22.37 5.14 -35.49
CA ALA A 163 -23.82 5.08 -35.50
C ALA A 163 -24.33 5.97 -34.37
N ALA A 164 -25.14 6.97 -34.72
CA ALA A 164 -25.75 7.86 -33.74
C ALA A 164 -26.46 7.00 -32.68
N PRO A 165 -26.32 7.33 -31.39
CA PRO A 165 -27.06 6.63 -30.35
C PRO A 165 -28.54 6.70 -30.73
N LEU A 166 -29.23 5.55 -30.67
CA LEU A 166 -30.69 5.50 -30.76
C LEU A 166 -31.21 6.57 -29.80
N ALA A 167 -31.82 7.62 -30.37
CA ALA A 167 -32.37 8.72 -29.61
C ALA A 167 -33.26 8.12 -28.52
N ALA A 168 -32.96 8.45 -27.27
CA ALA A 168 -33.87 8.17 -26.17
C ALA A 168 -35.27 8.68 -26.58
N PRO A 169 -36.36 7.96 -26.26
CA PRO A 169 -37.70 8.46 -26.54
C PRO A 169 -37.78 9.88 -25.99
N THR A 170 -38.07 10.83 -26.87
CA THR A 170 -38.28 12.22 -26.50
C THR A 170 -39.37 12.21 -25.44
N PRO A 171 -39.15 12.75 -24.22
CA PRO A 171 -40.25 12.86 -23.28
C PRO A 171 -41.34 13.66 -23.99
N SER A 172 -42.51 13.04 -24.15
CA SER A 172 -43.69 13.75 -24.64
C SER A 172 -43.82 14.99 -23.77
N ALA A 173 -43.86 16.17 -24.40
CA ALA A 173 -44.06 17.42 -23.68
C ALA A 173 -45.26 17.23 -22.75
N PRO A 174 -45.08 17.34 -21.41
CA PRO A 174 -46.15 17.05 -20.49
C PRO A 174 -47.29 18.00 -20.78
N LEU A 175 -48.47 17.45 -21.08
CA LEU A 175 -49.70 18.23 -21.15
C LEU A 175 -49.77 19.07 -19.87
N PRO A 176 -50.03 20.39 -19.95
CA PRO A 176 -50.09 21.23 -18.77
C PRO A 176 -51.14 20.66 -17.82
N LEU A 177 -50.68 20.14 -16.69
CA LEU A 177 -51.55 19.56 -15.69
C LEU A 177 -52.57 20.62 -15.25
N PRO A 178 -53.86 20.27 -15.11
CA PRO A 178 -54.86 21.23 -14.72
C PRO A 178 -54.55 21.78 -13.33
N HIS A 179 -54.82 23.08 -13.12
CA HIS A 179 -54.54 23.78 -11.86
C HIS A 179 -55.05 23.04 -10.62
N ASN A 180 -56.23 22.42 -10.68
CA ASN A 180 -56.80 21.68 -9.54
C ASN A 180 -55.96 20.46 -9.15
N LEU A 181 -55.35 19.79 -10.14
CA LEU A 181 -54.47 18.65 -9.89
C LEU A 181 -53.14 19.13 -9.30
N LEU A 182 -52.54 20.18 -9.85
CA LEU A 182 -51.32 20.78 -9.29
C LEU A 182 -51.52 21.31 -7.87
N ARG A 183 -52.69 21.92 -7.59
CA ARG A 183 -53.09 22.33 -6.25
C ARG A 183 -53.23 21.15 -5.29
N SER A 184 -53.76 20.01 -5.76
CA SER A 184 -53.86 18.80 -4.93
C SER A 184 -52.50 18.17 -4.61
N LEU A 185 -51.50 18.39 -5.46
CA LEU A 185 -50.13 17.90 -5.25
C LEU A 185 -49.32 18.74 -4.26
N LEU A 186 -49.78 19.92 -3.84
CA LEU A 186 -49.01 20.81 -2.96
C LEU A 186 -48.63 20.15 -1.62
N GLY A 187 -49.52 19.32 -1.06
CA GLY A 187 -49.24 18.57 0.16
C GLY A 187 -48.17 17.49 -0.04
N ALA A 188 -48.26 16.72 -1.12
CA ALA A 188 -47.27 15.71 -1.47
C ALA A 188 -45.91 16.34 -1.83
N TRP A 189 -45.94 17.48 -2.51
CA TRP A 189 -44.76 18.27 -2.85
C TRP A 189 -44.10 18.86 -1.60
N ALA A 190 -44.87 19.36 -0.64
CA ALA A 190 -44.36 19.84 0.65
C ALA A 190 -43.69 18.74 1.48
N LEU A 191 -44.12 17.48 1.31
CA LEU A 191 -43.55 16.29 1.94
C LEU A 191 -42.47 15.57 1.09
N THR A 192 -42.00 16.19 0.01
CA THR A 192 -41.03 15.59 -0.95
C THR A 192 -41.43 14.21 -1.48
N ALA A 193 -42.73 13.95 -1.59
CA ALA A 193 -43.31 12.66 -2.00
C ALA A 193 -43.78 12.63 -3.47
N CYS A 194 -43.55 13.70 -4.25
CA CYS A 194 -43.88 13.75 -5.67
C CYS A 194 -42.78 13.06 -6.52
N SER A 195 -43.16 12.53 -7.68
CA SER A 195 -42.20 12.15 -8.71
C SER A 195 -41.42 13.36 -9.26
N GLN A 196 -40.34 13.12 -10.01
CA GLN A 196 -39.53 14.19 -10.61
C GLN A 196 -40.36 15.04 -11.60
N GLU A 197 -41.24 14.40 -12.38
CA GLU A 197 -42.11 15.06 -13.35
C GLU A 197 -43.17 15.94 -12.67
N GLU A 198 -43.80 15.43 -11.61
CA GLU A 198 -44.78 16.17 -10.81
C GLU A 198 -44.14 17.35 -10.07
N THR A 199 -42.93 17.16 -9.54
CA THR A 199 -42.18 18.22 -8.84
C THR A 199 -41.89 19.38 -9.79
N ALA A 200 -41.37 19.08 -10.99
CA ALA A 200 -41.12 20.11 -12.01
C ALA A 200 -42.40 20.84 -12.43
N ALA A 201 -43.51 20.10 -12.58
CA ALA A 201 -44.80 20.68 -12.95
C ALA A 201 -45.39 21.59 -11.84
N VAL A 202 -45.26 21.20 -10.58
CA VAL A 202 -45.68 22.02 -9.43
C VAL A 202 -44.80 23.27 -9.32
N GLU A 203 -43.47 23.17 -9.39
CA GLU A 203 -42.58 24.33 -9.31
C GLU A 203 -42.81 25.34 -10.44
N ALA A 204 -43.01 24.86 -11.68
CA ALA A 204 -43.39 25.71 -12.79
C ALA A 204 -44.73 26.44 -12.54
N HIS A 205 -45.68 25.78 -11.87
CA HIS A 205 -46.97 26.36 -11.50
C HIS A 205 -46.87 27.42 -10.39
N LEU A 206 -46.06 27.18 -9.36
CA LEU A 206 -45.88 28.11 -8.23
C LEU A 206 -45.35 29.47 -8.68
N ASN A 207 -44.52 29.51 -9.72
CA ASN A 207 -44.01 30.75 -10.32
C ASN A 207 -45.11 31.65 -10.93
N HIS A 208 -46.28 31.08 -11.25
CA HIS A 208 -47.36 31.77 -11.99
C HIS A 208 -48.68 31.84 -11.21
N CYS A 209 -48.77 31.22 -10.02
CA CYS A 209 -49.97 31.21 -9.21
C CYS A 209 -49.69 31.61 -7.76
N PRO A 210 -49.89 32.90 -7.39
CA PRO A 210 -49.61 33.41 -6.05
C PRO A 210 -50.35 32.66 -4.93
N SER A 211 -51.60 32.26 -5.18
CA SER A 211 -52.41 31.53 -4.19
C SER A 211 -51.84 30.14 -3.86
N CYS A 212 -51.31 29.43 -4.86
CA CYS A 212 -50.67 28.13 -4.64
C CYS A 212 -49.27 28.28 -4.05
N ALA A 213 -48.55 29.36 -4.37
CA ALA A 213 -47.26 29.66 -3.75
C ALA A 213 -47.41 29.95 -2.24
N GLU A 214 -48.42 30.74 -1.86
CA GLU A 214 -48.70 31.01 -0.45
C GLU A 214 -49.13 29.74 0.31
N GLU A 215 -50.00 28.92 -0.29
CA GLU A 215 -50.39 27.64 0.29
C GLU A 215 -49.21 26.67 0.41
N ALA A 216 -48.34 26.60 -0.60
CA ALA A 216 -47.14 25.78 -0.58
C ALA A 216 -46.15 26.18 0.51
N LEU A 217 -45.99 27.49 0.77
CA LEU A 217 -45.18 28.00 1.88
C LEU A 217 -45.78 27.59 3.23
N ARG A 218 -47.09 27.79 3.42
CA ARG A 218 -47.78 27.38 4.67
C ARG A 218 -47.69 25.87 4.91
N LEU A 219 -47.81 25.06 3.87
CA LEU A 219 -47.67 23.61 3.96
C LEU A 219 -46.22 23.22 4.31
N ARG A 220 -45.21 23.88 3.75
CA ARG A 220 -43.80 23.64 4.14
C ARG A 220 -43.52 24.04 5.58
N ASP A 221 -44.04 25.19 6.03
CA ASP A 221 -43.92 25.61 7.43
C ASP A 221 -44.58 24.60 8.37
N ALA A 222 -45.77 24.11 8.01
CA ALA A 222 -46.48 23.07 8.77
C ALA A 222 -45.73 21.73 8.79
N VAL A 223 -45.12 21.32 7.66
CA VAL A 223 -44.25 20.14 7.60
C VAL A 223 -43.02 20.32 8.50
N GLY A 224 -42.44 21.53 8.55
CA GLY A 224 -41.35 21.87 9.46
C GLY A 224 -41.71 21.71 10.93
N LEU A 225 -42.97 21.99 11.31
CA LEU A 225 -43.48 21.78 12.67
C LEU A 225 -43.77 20.31 13.00
N LEU A 226 -44.02 19.47 11.99
CA LEU A 226 -44.23 18.03 12.13
C LEU A 226 -42.93 17.23 12.14
N HIS A 227 -41.85 17.81 11.63
CA HIS A 227 -40.54 17.19 11.64
C HIS A 227 -39.93 17.29 13.03
N THR A 228 -39.81 16.17 13.72
CA THR A 228 -38.96 16.09 14.92
C THR A 228 -37.56 16.49 14.49
N GLU A 229 -36.83 17.33 15.23
CA GLU A 229 -35.44 17.66 14.90
C GLU A 229 -34.62 16.37 14.77
N HIS A 230 -34.37 15.93 13.54
CA HIS A 230 -33.46 14.85 13.25
C HIS A 230 -32.08 15.45 13.12
N SER A 231 -31.05 14.78 13.67
CA SER A 231 -29.68 15.24 13.49
C SER A 231 -29.39 15.43 12.00
N LEU A 232 -28.76 16.55 11.65
CA LEU A 232 -28.24 16.82 10.31
C LEU A 232 -26.99 15.99 10.00
N ASP A 233 -26.50 15.22 10.98
CA ASP A 233 -25.38 14.31 10.79
C ASP A 233 -25.79 13.21 9.82
N LEU A 234 -25.14 13.21 8.67
CA LEU A 234 -25.24 12.11 7.73
C LEU A 234 -24.66 10.86 8.38
N ASP A 235 -25.32 9.71 8.20
CA ASP A 235 -24.76 8.42 8.55
C ASP A 235 -23.33 8.33 7.97
N PRO A 236 -22.28 8.10 8.78
CA PRO A 236 -20.91 7.99 8.29
C PRO A 236 -20.73 6.95 7.17
N MET A 237 -21.60 5.94 7.13
CA MET A 237 -21.63 4.89 6.10
C MET A 237 -22.45 5.29 4.86
N LEU A 238 -23.08 6.46 4.81
CA LEU A 238 -23.85 6.91 3.65
C LEU A 238 -22.94 7.02 2.43
N ARG A 239 -21.78 7.67 2.54
CA ARG A 239 -20.84 7.84 1.43
C ARG A 239 -20.41 6.48 0.88
N SER A 240 -19.99 5.56 1.76
CA SER A 240 -19.53 4.22 1.35
C SER A 240 -20.65 3.41 0.70
N ARG A 241 -21.87 3.43 1.24
CA ARG A 241 -23.04 2.78 0.64
C ARG A 241 -23.42 3.37 -0.72
N VAL A 242 -23.39 4.69 -0.86
CA VAL A 242 -23.69 5.38 -2.13
C VAL A 242 -22.63 5.02 -3.17
N LEU A 243 -21.35 5.08 -2.83
CA LEU A 243 -20.26 4.70 -3.74
C LEU A 243 -20.34 3.23 -4.12
N ALA A 244 -20.58 2.32 -3.17
CA ALA A 244 -20.79 0.90 -3.43
C ALA A 244 -21.98 0.66 -4.37
N GLY A 245 -23.10 1.35 -4.15
CA GLY A 245 -24.25 1.31 -5.04
C GLY A 245 -23.96 1.84 -6.45
N CYS A 246 -23.19 2.91 -6.56
CA CYS A 246 -22.75 3.47 -7.85
C CYS A 246 -21.81 2.50 -8.59
N LEU A 247 -20.82 1.92 -7.90
CA LEU A 247 -19.89 0.95 -8.48
C LEU A 247 -20.57 -0.36 -8.85
N GLY A 248 -21.58 -0.80 -8.10
CA GLY A 248 -22.41 -1.96 -8.45
C GLY A 248 -23.24 -1.74 -9.71
N ARG A 249 -23.75 -0.52 -9.93
CA ARG A 249 -24.50 -0.16 -11.15
C ARG A 249 -23.58 0.06 -12.36
N ARG A 250 -22.36 0.55 -12.13
CA ARG A 250 -21.38 0.84 -13.17
C ARG A 250 -20.04 0.18 -12.82
N PRO A 251 -19.92 -1.15 -13.02
CA PRO A 251 -18.68 -1.85 -12.72
C PRO A 251 -17.54 -1.30 -13.59
N ALA A 252 -16.32 -1.35 -13.06
CA ALA A 252 -15.12 -1.01 -13.81
C ALA A 252 -15.00 -1.94 -15.02
N ARG A 253 -14.69 -1.38 -16.20
CA ARG A 253 -14.50 -2.17 -17.43
C ARG A 253 -13.35 -3.17 -17.27
N ILE A 254 -12.33 -2.78 -16.52
CA ILE A 254 -11.20 -3.62 -16.14
C ILE A 254 -11.15 -3.57 -14.61
N PRO A 255 -11.59 -4.64 -13.92
CA PRO A 255 -11.53 -4.69 -12.47
C PRO A 255 -10.09 -4.89 -12.00
N MET A 256 -9.71 -4.16 -10.97
CA MET A 256 -8.45 -4.39 -10.27
C MET A 256 -8.53 -5.68 -9.45
N PRO A 257 -7.46 -6.50 -9.37
CA PRO A 257 -7.41 -7.64 -8.48
C PRO A 257 -7.55 -7.21 -7.02
N GLY A 258 -8.37 -7.93 -6.24
CA GLY A 258 -8.63 -7.56 -4.84
C GLY A 258 -7.38 -7.46 -3.97
N TRP A 259 -6.37 -8.31 -4.21
CA TRP A 259 -5.09 -8.31 -3.49
C TRP A 259 -4.21 -7.09 -3.81
N ALA A 260 -4.46 -6.37 -4.91
CA ALA A 260 -3.74 -5.13 -5.24
C ALA A 260 -4.34 -3.89 -4.58
N GLY A 261 -5.56 -4.00 -4.02
CA GLY A 261 -6.32 -2.85 -3.51
C GLY A 261 -5.68 -2.16 -2.30
N ALA A 262 -5.00 -2.91 -1.43
CA ALA A 262 -4.28 -2.31 -0.30
C ALA A 262 -3.13 -1.41 -0.80
N TYR A 263 -2.32 -1.90 -1.75
CA TYR A 263 -1.23 -1.10 -2.33
C TYR A 263 -1.74 0.15 -3.02
N ASP A 264 -2.75 0.03 -3.89
CA ASP A 264 -3.34 1.17 -4.60
C ASP A 264 -3.86 2.24 -3.62
N ALA A 265 -4.54 1.82 -2.56
CA ALA A 265 -5.07 2.73 -1.54
C ALA A 265 -3.97 3.40 -0.71
N GLU A 266 -3.02 2.64 -0.17
CA GLU A 266 -1.97 3.22 0.69
C GLU A 266 -0.97 4.07 -0.13
N ALA A 267 -0.66 3.69 -1.37
CA ALA A 267 0.11 4.54 -2.28
C ALA A 267 -0.65 5.84 -2.62
N ALA A 268 -1.96 5.79 -2.88
CA ALA A 268 -2.75 6.99 -3.13
C ALA A 268 -2.84 7.91 -1.90
N ARG A 269 -2.92 7.34 -0.69
CA ARG A 269 -2.90 8.11 0.56
C ARG A 269 -1.56 8.78 0.80
N LEU A 270 -0.44 8.09 0.55
CA LEU A 270 0.89 8.69 0.61
C LEU A 270 1.04 9.78 -0.47
N ASP A 271 0.60 9.55 -1.71
CA ASP A 271 0.63 10.58 -2.77
C ASP A 271 -0.16 11.84 -2.38
N ALA A 272 -1.31 11.68 -1.70
CA ALA A 272 -2.09 12.80 -1.19
C ALA A 272 -1.32 13.62 -0.14
N LEU A 273 -0.64 12.95 0.80
CA LEU A 273 0.25 13.62 1.77
C LEU A 273 1.35 14.41 1.05
N LEU A 274 2.01 13.78 0.08
CA LEU A 274 3.14 14.38 -0.64
C LEU A 274 2.73 15.54 -1.56
N ARG A 275 1.51 15.51 -2.10
CA ARG A 275 1.00 16.51 -3.05
C ARG A 275 0.90 17.90 -2.42
N ASP A 276 0.55 17.95 -1.14
CA ASP A 276 0.30 19.21 -0.44
C ASP A 276 1.58 19.78 0.21
N MET A 277 2.71 19.06 0.13
CA MET A 277 3.97 19.48 0.74
C MET A 277 4.67 20.61 0.00
N GLY A 278 5.12 21.61 0.77
CA GLY A 278 6.05 22.64 0.36
C GLY A 278 7.52 22.19 0.37
N GLU A 279 8.37 23.03 -0.18
CA GLU A 279 9.80 22.76 -0.39
C GLU A 279 10.59 22.47 0.90
N ALA A 280 10.14 23.02 2.04
CA ALA A 280 10.77 22.82 3.35
C ALA A 280 10.40 21.45 3.95
N GLU A 281 9.13 21.03 3.83
CA GLU A 281 8.64 19.73 4.32
C GLU A 281 9.31 18.59 3.57
N TRP A 282 9.50 18.72 2.26
CA TRP A 282 10.26 17.75 1.49
C TRP A 282 11.74 17.59 1.93
N ARG A 283 12.31 18.61 2.56
CA ARG A 283 13.67 18.59 3.13
C ARG A 283 13.70 18.24 4.61
N ALA A 284 12.55 18.01 5.23
CA ALA A 284 12.49 17.62 6.63
C ALA A 284 13.33 16.36 6.85
N PRO A 285 14.14 16.30 7.92
CA PRO A 285 14.92 15.12 8.25
C PRO A 285 13.97 14.01 8.68
N VAL A 286 13.99 12.90 7.94
CA VAL A 286 13.24 11.68 8.27
C VAL A 286 14.22 10.66 8.84
N ARG A 287 13.91 10.12 10.02
CA ARG A 287 14.68 9.04 10.64
C ARG A 287 14.00 7.70 10.39
N LEU A 288 14.49 6.98 9.39
CA LEU A 288 14.08 5.61 9.14
C LEU A 288 14.61 4.70 10.25
N LYS A 289 13.79 3.75 10.70
CA LYS A 289 14.09 2.79 11.76
C LYS A 289 13.77 1.38 11.25
N TRP A 290 14.60 0.41 11.59
CA TRP A 290 14.37 -1.02 11.30
C TRP A 290 15.20 -1.88 12.25
N PHE A 291 14.96 -3.18 12.25
CA PHE A 291 15.69 -4.15 13.07
C PHE A 291 16.67 -4.97 12.22
N ASP A 292 17.98 -4.90 12.51
CA ASP A 292 19.03 -5.58 11.73
C ASP A 292 19.16 -7.09 12.02
N GLY A 293 18.16 -7.67 12.69
CA GLY A 293 18.17 -9.03 13.22
C GLY A 293 18.78 -9.15 14.62
N ARG A 294 19.51 -8.14 15.11
CA ARG A 294 20.13 -8.13 16.45
C ARG A 294 19.69 -6.94 17.29
N ARG A 295 19.55 -5.76 16.69
CA ARG A 295 19.24 -4.50 17.36
C ARG A 295 18.46 -3.57 16.43
N LEU A 296 17.81 -2.59 17.04
CA LEU A 296 17.25 -1.46 16.32
C LEU A 296 18.39 -0.68 15.66
N THR A 297 18.21 -0.35 14.39
CA THR A 297 19.09 0.47 13.58
C THR A 297 18.27 1.61 13.00
N SER A 298 18.93 2.71 12.67
CA SER A 298 18.28 3.87 12.08
C SER A 298 19.17 4.56 11.06
N ARG A 299 18.53 5.28 10.14
CA ARG A 299 19.19 6.10 9.13
C ARG A 299 18.44 7.40 8.92
N ASP A 300 19.17 8.51 9.00
CA ASP A 300 18.64 9.82 8.67
C ASP A 300 18.70 10.03 7.14
N THR A 301 17.60 10.55 6.59
CA THR A 301 17.42 10.93 5.18
C THR A 301 16.42 12.10 5.08
N THR A 302 15.88 12.38 3.89
CA THR A 302 14.79 13.36 3.68
C THR A 302 13.55 12.65 3.15
N VAL A 303 12.40 13.35 3.07
CA VAL A 303 11.19 12.85 2.41
C VAL A 303 11.49 12.38 0.98
N ALA A 304 12.28 13.12 0.21
CA ALA A 304 12.68 12.71 -1.14
C ALA A 304 13.54 11.43 -1.15
N GLY A 305 14.36 11.24 -0.11
CA GLY A 305 15.13 10.02 0.09
C GLY A 305 14.26 8.81 0.40
N VAL A 306 13.20 8.99 1.20
CA VAL A 306 12.21 7.95 1.51
C VAL A 306 11.40 7.56 0.27
N ILE A 307 10.90 8.53 -0.50
CA ILE A 307 10.16 8.22 -1.73
C ILE A 307 11.05 7.57 -2.79
N GLY A 308 12.30 7.99 -2.88
CA GLY A 308 13.29 7.31 -3.71
C GLY A 308 13.55 5.87 -3.29
N HIS A 309 13.66 5.61 -1.97
CA HIS A 309 13.74 4.27 -1.41
C HIS A 309 12.53 3.41 -1.84
N LEU A 310 11.30 3.89 -1.62
CA LEU A 310 10.08 3.19 -2.02
C LEU A 310 10.08 2.86 -3.53
N MET A 311 10.40 3.83 -4.38
CA MET A 311 10.48 3.67 -5.83
C MET A 311 11.50 2.61 -6.26
N VAL A 312 12.70 2.62 -5.69
CA VAL A 312 13.72 1.67 -6.10
C VAL A 312 13.40 0.25 -5.62
N VAL A 313 12.77 0.08 -4.46
CA VAL A 313 12.31 -1.24 -3.99
C VAL A 313 11.11 -1.74 -4.80
N ASP A 314 10.16 -0.86 -5.15
CA ASP A 314 9.06 -1.17 -6.08
C ASP A 314 9.57 -1.63 -7.45
N GLY A 315 10.80 -1.25 -7.83
CA GLY A 315 11.51 -1.76 -9.00
C GLY A 315 11.68 -3.29 -9.04
N ILE A 316 11.78 -3.96 -7.88
CA ILE A 316 11.84 -5.42 -7.79
C ILE A 316 10.50 -6.05 -8.26
N VAL A 317 9.38 -5.45 -7.84
CA VAL A 317 8.04 -5.87 -8.27
C VAL A 317 7.83 -5.54 -9.75
N ALA A 318 8.28 -4.36 -10.18
CA ALA A 318 8.17 -3.90 -11.57
C ALA A 318 8.87 -4.85 -12.54
N THR A 319 10.12 -5.22 -12.26
CA THR A 319 10.90 -6.12 -13.11
C THR A 319 10.31 -7.52 -13.19
N SER A 320 9.76 -8.02 -12.08
CA SER A 320 9.03 -9.31 -12.05
C SER A 320 7.81 -9.28 -12.99
N LEU A 321 7.17 -8.12 -13.14
CA LEU A 321 6.06 -7.89 -14.09
C LEU A 321 6.50 -7.58 -15.53
N GLY A 322 7.81 -7.57 -15.81
CA GLY A 322 8.36 -7.20 -17.12
C GLY A 322 8.33 -5.69 -17.40
N LEU A 323 8.17 -4.86 -16.37
CA LEU A 323 8.29 -3.41 -16.45
C LEU A 323 9.77 -2.98 -16.27
N PRO A 324 10.14 -1.77 -16.73
CA PRO A 324 11.48 -1.25 -16.53
C PRO A 324 11.83 -1.06 -15.05
N ASP A 325 13.10 -1.30 -14.71
CA ASP A 325 13.68 -0.97 -13.41
C ASP A 325 14.11 0.52 -13.36
N PRO A 326 13.71 1.31 -12.35
CA PRO A 326 14.17 2.70 -12.21
C PRO A 326 15.68 2.86 -12.02
N LEU A 327 16.38 1.84 -11.52
CA LEU A 327 17.85 1.81 -11.39
C LEU A 327 18.57 1.25 -12.63
N GLY A 328 17.83 0.78 -13.63
CA GLY A 328 18.39 0.20 -14.85
C GLY A 328 18.75 -1.29 -14.71
N ALA A 329 19.44 -1.82 -15.73
CA ALA A 329 19.66 -3.27 -15.88
C ALA A 329 20.60 -3.89 -14.82
N ASP A 330 21.52 -3.11 -14.27
CA ASP A 330 22.51 -3.55 -13.27
C ASP A 330 22.05 -3.30 -11.83
N ALA A 331 20.74 -3.10 -11.63
CA ALA A 331 20.18 -2.80 -10.33
C ALA A 331 20.42 -3.95 -9.34
N PRO A 332 20.83 -3.66 -8.09
CA PRO A 332 20.98 -4.69 -7.06
C PRO A 332 19.68 -5.45 -6.79
N GLY A 333 19.79 -6.68 -6.29
CA GLY A 333 18.62 -7.55 -6.05
C GLY A 333 17.92 -7.35 -4.70
N SER A 334 18.63 -6.94 -3.65
CA SER A 334 18.03 -6.77 -2.31
C SER A 334 17.55 -5.32 -2.08
N PRO A 335 16.46 -5.11 -1.32
CA PRO A 335 15.96 -3.77 -0.98
C PRO A 335 17.05 -2.84 -0.46
N GLN A 336 17.77 -3.25 0.59
CA GLN A 336 18.84 -2.46 1.19
C GLN A 336 19.93 -2.04 0.18
N ALA A 337 20.41 -2.97 -0.67
CA ALA A 337 21.46 -2.66 -1.63
C ALA A 337 20.97 -1.66 -2.69
N ARG A 338 19.70 -1.74 -3.09
CA ARG A 338 19.08 -0.79 -4.03
C ARG A 338 18.91 0.58 -3.41
N THR A 339 18.45 0.64 -2.16
CA THR A 339 18.32 1.88 -1.38
C THR A 339 19.66 2.60 -1.27
N GLU A 340 20.72 1.89 -0.86
CA GLU A 340 22.06 2.45 -0.73
C GLU A 340 22.64 2.88 -2.09
N ALA A 341 22.45 2.07 -3.14
CA ALA A 341 22.85 2.46 -4.49
C ALA A 341 22.15 3.75 -4.93
N TYR A 342 20.84 3.86 -4.74
CA TYR A 342 20.09 5.06 -5.08
C TYR A 342 20.60 6.29 -4.31
N TRP A 343 20.72 6.21 -2.98
CA TRP A 343 21.19 7.34 -2.18
C TRP A 343 22.64 7.75 -2.47
N HIS A 344 23.48 6.82 -2.91
CA HIS A 344 24.83 7.12 -3.36
C HIS A 344 24.84 7.90 -4.69
N HIS A 345 23.97 7.54 -5.64
CA HIS A 345 23.90 8.19 -6.95
C HIS A 345 23.13 9.53 -6.90
N GLU A 346 22.11 9.63 -6.04
CA GLU A 346 21.24 10.80 -5.87
C GLU A 346 21.38 11.42 -4.47
N PRO A 347 22.56 11.92 -4.08
CA PRO A 347 22.77 12.50 -2.75
C PRO A 347 21.90 13.74 -2.51
N GLY A 348 21.46 14.41 -3.59
CA GLY A 348 20.55 15.55 -3.48
C GLY A 348 19.14 15.19 -3.03
N ALA A 349 18.65 14.01 -3.39
CA ALA A 349 17.41 13.46 -2.85
C ALA A 349 17.63 12.92 -1.43
N ALA A 350 18.72 12.20 -1.19
CA ALA A 350 18.99 11.59 0.12
C ALA A 350 19.31 12.60 1.24
N TYR A 351 19.94 13.74 0.88
CA TYR A 351 20.48 14.71 1.85
C TYR A 351 20.11 16.18 1.55
N GLY A 352 19.17 16.43 0.62
CA GLY A 352 18.49 17.72 0.47
C GLY A 352 19.15 18.77 -0.44
N SER A 353 20.08 18.39 -1.33
CA SER A 353 20.74 19.31 -2.27
C SER A 353 20.10 19.42 -3.67
N GLY A 354 19.03 18.66 -3.97
CA GLY A 354 18.30 18.69 -5.25
C GLY A 354 16.91 19.36 -5.19
N PRO A 355 16.19 19.52 -6.33
CA PRO A 355 14.81 20.00 -6.35
C PRO A 355 13.89 18.97 -5.67
N PRO A 356 13.31 19.30 -4.51
CA PRO A 356 12.46 18.36 -3.79
C PRO A 356 11.16 18.11 -4.55
N GLY A 357 10.72 16.85 -4.60
CA GLY A 357 9.43 16.46 -5.18
C GLY A 357 9.47 15.90 -6.61
N ALA A 358 10.57 16.03 -7.36
CA ALA A 358 10.67 15.44 -8.71
C ALA A 358 10.50 13.90 -8.70
N VAL A 359 10.98 13.25 -7.63
CA VAL A 359 10.85 11.81 -7.41
C VAL A 359 9.39 11.36 -7.21
N ARG A 360 8.50 12.26 -6.76
CA ARG A 360 7.08 11.95 -6.54
C ARG A 360 6.41 11.46 -7.80
N GLU A 361 6.56 12.18 -8.91
CA GLU A 361 5.89 11.80 -10.16
C GLU A 361 6.45 10.49 -10.72
N LEU A 362 7.75 10.24 -10.59
CA LEU A 362 8.37 8.97 -11.02
C LEU A 362 7.83 7.78 -10.21
N TRP A 363 7.83 7.89 -8.88
CA TRP A 363 7.26 6.89 -7.99
C TRP A 363 5.77 6.66 -8.26
N ARG A 364 5.01 7.75 -8.42
CA ARG A 364 3.57 7.72 -8.70
C ARG A 364 3.26 7.04 -10.03
N GLU A 365 4.00 7.36 -11.09
CA GLU A 365 3.84 6.74 -12.41
C GLU A 365 4.17 5.23 -12.36
N GLN A 366 5.22 4.85 -11.63
CA GLN A 366 5.57 3.44 -11.41
C GLN A 366 4.46 2.69 -10.68
N GLY A 367 3.92 3.24 -9.59
CA GLY A 367 2.81 2.63 -8.86
C GLY A 367 1.56 2.42 -9.73
N HIS A 368 1.21 3.41 -10.56
CA HIS A 368 0.13 3.24 -11.54
C HIS A 368 0.45 2.16 -12.58
N ALA A 369 1.69 2.06 -13.04
CA ALA A 369 2.11 1.04 -13.99
C ALA A 369 2.00 -0.37 -13.38
N LEU A 370 2.37 -0.55 -12.11
CA LEU A 370 2.22 -1.79 -11.36
C LEU A 370 0.75 -2.22 -11.30
N VAL A 371 -0.12 -1.35 -10.75
CA VAL A 371 -1.57 -1.61 -10.60
C VAL A 371 -2.23 -1.87 -11.95
N ARG A 372 -1.88 -1.07 -12.97
CA ARG A 372 -2.40 -1.27 -14.33
C ARG A 372 -1.99 -2.63 -14.88
N THR A 373 -0.72 -2.99 -14.77
CA THR A 373 -0.19 -4.24 -15.34
C THR A 373 -0.87 -5.45 -14.74
N VAL A 374 -1.02 -5.52 -13.41
CA VAL A 374 -1.72 -6.64 -12.76
C VAL A 374 -3.22 -6.67 -13.07
N SER A 375 -3.83 -5.53 -13.35
CA SER A 375 -5.24 -5.45 -13.76
C SER A 375 -5.52 -6.00 -15.16
N PHE A 376 -4.50 -6.04 -16.03
CA PHE A 376 -4.58 -6.66 -17.35
C PHE A 376 -3.98 -8.08 -17.39
N ALA A 377 -3.34 -8.52 -16.31
CA ALA A 377 -2.69 -9.82 -16.25
C ALA A 377 -3.70 -10.96 -16.00
N GLY A 378 -3.35 -12.17 -16.47
CA GLY A 378 -4.17 -13.36 -16.26
C GLY A 378 -4.14 -13.87 -14.82
N ARG A 379 -5.02 -14.84 -14.49
CA ARG A 379 -5.15 -15.40 -13.13
C ARG A 379 -3.85 -15.94 -12.52
N GLY A 380 -2.91 -16.39 -13.35
CA GLY A 380 -1.63 -16.94 -12.90
C GLY A 380 -0.63 -15.90 -12.39
N VAL A 381 -0.87 -14.60 -12.61
CA VAL A 381 0.06 -13.55 -12.16
C VAL A 381 0.23 -13.56 -10.65
N ALA A 382 -0.83 -13.87 -9.90
CA ALA A 382 -0.85 -13.79 -8.43
C ALA A 382 0.21 -14.68 -7.73
N GLU A 383 0.62 -15.78 -8.38
CA GLU A 383 1.64 -16.71 -7.87
C GLU A 383 3.04 -16.45 -8.43
N LEU A 384 3.23 -15.40 -9.24
CA LEU A 384 4.54 -15.07 -9.78
C LEU A 384 5.49 -14.68 -8.64
N ASP A 385 6.65 -15.33 -8.57
CA ASP A 385 7.65 -15.04 -7.55
C ASP A 385 8.34 -13.69 -7.79
N VAL A 386 8.43 -12.89 -6.72
CA VAL A 386 9.15 -11.62 -6.64
C VAL A 386 10.37 -11.81 -5.75
N PRO A 387 11.60 -11.74 -6.27
CA PRO A 387 12.82 -12.04 -5.52
C PRO A 387 13.33 -10.82 -4.75
N TYR A 388 13.20 -10.80 -3.42
CA TYR A 388 13.68 -9.74 -2.53
C TYR A 388 15.13 -9.96 -2.05
N GLY A 389 15.93 -10.70 -2.81
CA GLY A 389 17.26 -11.15 -2.42
C GLY A 389 17.21 -12.53 -1.78
N ASP A 390 17.26 -12.60 -0.44
CA ASP A 390 17.39 -13.87 0.30
C ASP A 390 16.07 -14.65 0.40
N PHE A 391 14.95 -14.03 0.03
CA PHE A 391 13.63 -14.64 0.01
C PHE A 391 12.83 -14.18 -1.22
N ALA A 392 11.73 -14.88 -1.50
CA ALA A 392 10.79 -14.51 -2.54
C ALA A 392 9.36 -14.49 -1.98
N LEU A 393 8.53 -13.61 -2.54
CA LEU A 393 7.10 -13.54 -2.25
C LEU A 393 6.31 -13.75 -3.54
N PRO A 394 5.17 -14.46 -3.51
CA PRO A 394 4.18 -14.37 -4.58
C PRO A 394 3.77 -12.92 -4.79
N ILE A 395 3.50 -12.50 -6.03
CA ILE A 395 3.26 -11.08 -6.31
C ILE A 395 2.09 -10.50 -5.52
N ARG A 396 1.07 -11.31 -5.22
CA ARG A 396 -0.06 -10.89 -4.36
C ARG A 396 0.40 -10.47 -2.96
N ASP A 397 1.41 -11.16 -2.44
CA ASP A 397 2.01 -10.91 -1.14
C ASP A 397 3.02 -9.77 -1.24
N ALA A 398 3.75 -9.66 -2.36
CA ALA A 398 4.60 -8.51 -2.64
C ALA A 398 3.79 -7.19 -2.67
N PHE A 399 2.59 -7.17 -3.26
CA PHE A 399 1.73 -5.98 -3.23
C PHE A 399 1.27 -5.63 -1.80
N LEU A 400 0.98 -6.62 -0.95
CA LEU A 400 0.65 -6.39 0.46
C LEU A 400 1.87 -5.89 1.25
N ASP A 401 3.06 -6.42 0.97
CA ASP A 401 4.33 -5.94 1.51
C ASP A 401 4.57 -4.47 1.12
N ARG A 402 4.42 -4.13 -0.16
CA ARG A 402 4.58 -2.75 -0.63
C ARG A 402 3.51 -1.81 -0.05
N ALA A 403 2.30 -2.30 0.21
CA ALA A 403 1.26 -1.52 0.90
C ALA A 403 1.66 -1.19 2.35
N LEU A 404 2.19 -2.18 3.08
CA LEU A 404 2.72 -1.99 4.44
C LEU A 404 3.82 -0.93 4.44
N GLU A 405 4.73 -1.01 3.48
CA GLU A 405 5.88 -0.12 3.36
C GLU A 405 5.46 1.32 3.02
N CYS A 406 4.47 1.49 2.14
CA CYS A 406 3.88 2.82 1.88
C CYS A 406 3.30 3.43 3.16
N TRP A 407 2.60 2.64 3.96
CA TRP A 407 1.99 3.14 5.19
C TRP A 407 3.03 3.45 6.26
N VAL A 408 3.98 2.54 6.53
CA VAL A 408 5.05 2.75 7.52
C VAL A 408 5.81 4.03 7.20
N HIS A 409 6.22 4.20 5.94
CA HIS A 409 6.98 5.37 5.54
C HIS A 409 6.14 6.64 5.41
N ALA A 410 4.83 6.54 5.15
CA ALA A 410 3.94 7.68 5.31
C ALA A 410 3.88 8.14 6.77
N GLY A 411 3.88 7.19 7.73
CA GLY A 411 4.02 7.46 9.16
C GLY A 411 5.34 8.13 9.51
N ASP A 412 6.47 7.62 9.02
CA ASP A 412 7.79 8.22 9.24
C ASP A 412 7.87 9.67 8.72
N ILE A 413 7.30 9.91 7.53
CA ILE A 413 7.23 11.25 6.94
C ILE A 413 6.31 12.15 7.76
N ALA A 414 5.12 11.67 8.14
CA ALA A 414 4.17 12.42 8.92
C ALA A 414 4.71 12.80 10.30
N GLU A 415 5.44 11.89 10.97
CA GLU A 415 6.17 12.17 12.22
C GLU A 415 7.20 13.30 12.01
N ALA A 416 7.96 13.26 10.91
CA ALA A 416 9.00 14.24 10.62
C ALA A 416 8.48 15.66 10.33
N ILE A 417 7.21 15.81 9.93
CA ILE A 417 6.58 17.09 9.60
C ILE A 417 5.40 17.45 10.52
N ASP A 418 5.27 16.76 11.66
CA ASP A 418 4.20 16.96 12.64
C ASP A 418 2.77 16.88 12.02
N TYR A 419 2.56 15.96 11.08
CA TYR A 419 1.29 15.76 10.38
C TYR A 419 0.50 14.58 10.99
N PRO A 420 -0.82 14.71 11.23
CA PRO A 420 -1.65 13.59 11.68
C PRO A 420 -1.88 12.58 10.54
N TYR A 421 -1.47 11.33 10.73
CA TYR A 421 -1.67 10.28 9.73
C TYR A 421 -2.41 9.07 10.31
N GLU A 422 -3.64 8.86 9.83
CA GLU A 422 -4.52 7.82 10.35
C GLU A 422 -4.09 6.41 9.93
N PRO A 423 -4.50 5.35 10.64
CA PRO A 423 -4.30 3.98 10.20
C PRO A 423 -5.00 3.64 8.85
N PRO A 424 -4.55 2.60 8.14
CA PRO A 424 -5.22 2.01 6.98
C PRO A 424 -6.65 1.56 7.27
N ALA A 425 -7.44 1.35 6.21
CA ALA A 425 -8.75 0.74 6.33
C ALA A 425 -8.63 -0.67 6.96
N SER A 426 -9.55 -1.02 7.86
CA SER A 426 -9.48 -2.27 8.65
C SER A 426 -9.30 -3.55 7.82
N THR A 427 -9.87 -3.59 6.62
CA THR A 427 -9.69 -4.72 5.69
C THR A 427 -8.28 -4.79 5.09
N HIS A 428 -7.66 -3.66 4.78
CA HIS A 428 -6.26 -3.61 4.31
C HIS A 428 -5.33 -3.94 5.47
N LEU A 429 -5.62 -3.37 6.63
CA LEU A 429 -4.87 -3.60 7.86
C LEU A 429 -4.82 -5.10 8.21
N LYS A 430 -5.97 -5.76 8.20
CA LYS A 430 -6.08 -7.21 8.40
C LYS A 430 -5.24 -8.01 7.39
N ALA A 431 -5.28 -7.63 6.12
CA ALA A 431 -4.53 -8.32 5.08
C ALA A 431 -3.00 -8.17 5.25
N MET A 432 -2.55 -7.00 5.72
CA MET A 432 -1.14 -6.77 6.03
C MET A 432 -0.70 -7.53 7.28
N ILE A 433 -1.50 -7.58 8.35
CA ILE A 433 -1.20 -8.41 9.54
C ILE A 433 -1.14 -9.89 9.16
N ASP A 434 -2.09 -10.34 8.33
CA ASP A 434 -2.10 -11.71 7.84
C ASP A 434 -0.82 -12.07 7.09
N LEU A 435 -0.35 -11.18 6.21
CA LEU A 435 0.94 -11.35 5.55
C LEU A 435 2.07 -11.48 6.59
N CYS A 436 2.21 -10.51 7.50
CA CYS A 436 3.27 -10.55 8.52
C CYS A 436 3.22 -11.86 9.33
N ALA A 437 2.04 -12.28 9.79
CA ALA A 437 1.85 -13.52 10.53
C ALA A 437 2.26 -14.77 9.71
N ARG A 438 1.93 -14.82 8.41
CA ARG A 438 2.35 -15.91 7.50
C ARG A 438 3.86 -15.95 7.28
N LEU A 439 4.56 -14.83 7.41
CA LEU A 439 6.02 -14.77 7.26
C LEU A 439 6.78 -15.22 8.53
N LEU A 440 6.17 -15.07 9.72
CA LEU A 440 6.81 -15.37 11.00
C LEU A 440 7.49 -16.76 11.09
N PRO A 441 6.88 -17.87 10.63
CA PRO A 441 7.54 -19.17 10.72
C PRO A 441 8.84 -19.24 9.91
N GLY A 442 8.84 -18.66 8.71
CA GLY A 442 10.01 -18.58 7.84
C GLY A 442 11.11 -17.72 8.47
N THR A 443 10.74 -16.52 8.93
CA THR A 443 11.67 -15.60 9.60
C THR A 443 12.26 -16.22 10.87
N LEU A 444 11.45 -16.93 11.67
CA LEU A 444 11.93 -17.65 12.84
C LEU A 444 12.94 -18.75 12.47
N ALA A 445 12.66 -19.53 11.43
CA ALA A 445 13.58 -20.56 10.94
C ALA A 445 14.90 -19.97 10.44
N GLU A 446 14.86 -18.82 9.75
CA GLU A 446 16.05 -18.11 9.32
C GLU A 446 16.88 -17.61 10.50
N ARG A 447 16.25 -16.99 11.49
CA ARG A 447 16.92 -16.56 12.72
C ARG A 447 17.62 -17.72 13.43
N ARG A 448 17.01 -18.91 13.46
CA ARG A 448 17.66 -20.11 14.01
C ARG A 448 18.88 -20.55 13.22
N ARG A 449 18.79 -20.56 11.88
CA ARG A 449 19.94 -20.85 11.00
C ARG A 449 21.10 -19.87 11.23
N ALA A 450 20.78 -18.61 11.52
CA ALA A 450 21.75 -17.57 11.87
C ALA A 450 22.25 -17.63 13.33
N GLY A 451 21.76 -18.58 14.16
CA GLY A 451 22.11 -18.68 15.58
C GLY A 451 21.55 -17.55 16.46
N LEU A 452 20.48 -16.90 16.01
CA LEU A 452 19.83 -15.75 16.67
C LEU A 452 18.54 -16.11 17.43
N ALA A 453 18.15 -17.38 17.40
CA ALA A 453 16.98 -17.94 18.09
C ALA A 453 17.29 -19.38 18.53
N SER A 454 16.57 -19.88 19.52
CA SER A 454 16.77 -21.23 20.05
C SER A 454 16.42 -22.30 19.01
N PRO A 455 17.13 -23.45 18.98
CA PRO A 455 16.82 -24.53 18.04
C PRO A 455 15.39 -25.06 18.25
N PRO A 456 14.77 -25.68 17.23
CA PRO A 456 13.45 -26.26 17.39
C PRO A 456 13.50 -27.34 18.47
N ARG A 457 12.46 -27.40 19.32
CA ARG A 457 12.41 -28.38 20.42
C ARG A 457 12.00 -29.77 19.93
N ARG A 458 11.29 -29.83 18.81
CA ARG A 458 10.84 -31.06 18.17
C ARG A 458 11.07 -31.00 16.66
N LEU A 459 11.51 -32.10 16.08
CA LEU A 459 11.43 -32.29 14.63
C LEU A 459 10.01 -32.80 14.32
N VAL A 460 9.29 -32.06 13.49
CA VAL A 460 7.93 -32.39 13.04
C VAL A 460 7.95 -32.61 11.53
N GLU A 461 7.27 -33.66 11.08
CA GLU A 461 7.07 -33.91 9.65
C GLU A 461 6.19 -32.80 9.06
N ALA A 462 6.43 -32.46 7.79
CA ALA A 462 5.65 -31.43 7.10
C ALA A 462 4.15 -31.77 7.13
N GLY A 463 3.31 -30.78 7.44
CA GLY A 463 1.86 -30.94 7.54
C GLY A 463 1.36 -31.58 8.84
N THR A 464 2.24 -31.95 9.78
CA THR A 464 1.82 -32.47 11.10
C THR A 464 1.66 -31.34 12.12
N PRO A 465 0.75 -31.47 13.11
CA PRO A 465 0.64 -30.53 14.22
C PRO A 465 1.96 -30.37 14.98
N GLY A 466 2.31 -29.13 15.34
CA GLY A 466 3.49 -28.82 16.16
C GLY A 466 3.19 -27.75 17.21
N ARG A 467 4.20 -27.44 18.04
CA ARG A 467 4.05 -26.35 19.03
C ARG A 467 3.66 -25.08 18.32
N THR A 468 2.62 -24.44 18.84
CA THR A 468 2.00 -23.28 18.22
C THR A 468 2.07 -22.10 19.18
N LEU A 469 2.29 -20.90 18.64
CA LEU A 469 2.07 -19.66 19.36
C LEU A 469 0.78 -19.01 18.87
N HIS A 470 -0.07 -18.59 19.80
CA HIS A 470 -1.28 -17.83 19.50
C HIS A 470 -0.93 -16.33 19.50
N LEU A 471 -1.01 -15.71 18.34
CA LEU A 471 -0.87 -14.27 18.17
C LEU A 471 -2.27 -13.66 18.07
N GLN A 472 -2.61 -12.81 19.04
CA GLN A 472 -3.83 -12.03 19.05
C GLN A 472 -3.50 -10.56 18.77
N VAL A 473 -4.13 -9.98 17.76
CA VAL A 473 -4.07 -8.53 17.52
C VAL A 473 -5.46 -7.94 17.73
N GLU A 474 -5.58 -6.97 18.63
CA GLU A 474 -6.84 -6.35 19.01
C GLU A 474 -7.23 -5.17 18.09
N GLY A 475 -8.53 -4.83 18.12
CA GLY A 475 -9.12 -3.67 17.43
C GLY A 475 -9.58 -3.93 15.98
N THR A 476 -9.89 -2.85 15.27
CA THR A 476 -10.33 -2.83 13.85
C THR A 476 -9.33 -3.45 12.87
N GLY A 477 -9.60 -4.65 12.35
CA GLY A 477 -8.68 -5.35 11.43
C GLY A 477 -7.76 -6.35 12.14
N GLY A 478 -7.86 -6.44 13.47
CA GLY A 478 -7.25 -7.49 14.26
C GLY A 478 -7.82 -8.89 14.03
N GLY A 479 -7.42 -9.82 14.89
CA GLY A 479 -7.84 -11.21 14.86
C GLY A 479 -6.88 -12.14 15.58
N ASP A 480 -7.03 -13.43 15.30
CA ASP A 480 -6.25 -14.51 15.88
C ASP A 480 -5.46 -15.22 14.78
N TRP A 481 -4.16 -15.40 15.02
CA TRP A 481 -3.25 -16.14 14.16
C TRP A 481 -2.53 -17.20 14.99
N TYR A 482 -2.27 -18.35 14.37
CA TYR A 482 -1.59 -19.47 14.99
C TYR A 482 -0.29 -19.73 14.25
N ILE A 483 0.82 -19.50 14.95
CA ILE A 483 2.18 -19.49 14.37
C ILE A 483 2.88 -20.81 14.72
N PRO A 484 3.17 -21.68 13.75
CA PRO A 484 3.94 -22.89 14.02
C PRO A 484 5.37 -22.52 14.43
N LEU A 485 5.81 -23.08 15.56
CA LEU A 485 7.09 -22.72 16.17
C LEU A 485 8.23 -23.62 15.75
N ASP A 486 8.01 -24.90 15.47
CA ASP A 486 9.10 -25.87 15.31
C ASP A 486 9.60 -25.98 13.86
N SER A 487 8.73 -25.76 12.87
CA SER A 487 9.07 -25.79 11.44
C SER A 487 8.12 -24.88 10.64
N PRO A 488 8.60 -24.17 9.60
CA PRO A 488 7.72 -23.43 8.68
C PRO A 488 6.70 -24.33 7.96
N ALA A 489 7.02 -25.61 7.79
CA ALA A 489 6.15 -26.58 7.13
C ALA A 489 5.20 -27.32 8.11
N ALA A 490 5.26 -27.01 9.41
CA ALA A 490 4.35 -27.61 10.39
C ALA A 490 2.95 -27.01 10.28
N MET A 491 1.94 -27.81 10.63
CA MET A 491 0.56 -27.33 10.73
C MET A 491 0.36 -26.66 12.08
N ALA A 492 -0.15 -25.42 12.09
CA ALA A 492 -0.53 -24.74 13.30
C ALA A 492 -1.79 -25.40 13.89
N ALA A 493 -1.80 -25.62 15.20
CA ALA A 493 -2.89 -26.27 15.91
C ALA A 493 -3.20 -25.51 17.22
N PRO A 494 -4.40 -24.92 17.38
CA PRO A 494 -4.78 -24.19 18.59
C PRO A 494 -4.64 -25.02 19.87
N GLU A 495 -4.93 -26.31 19.80
CA GLU A 495 -4.76 -27.29 20.89
C GLU A 495 -3.29 -27.50 21.31
N GLU A 496 -2.33 -27.17 20.44
CA GLU A 496 -0.89 -27.23 20.68
C GLU A 496 -0.30 -25.84 21.03
N ALA A 497 -1.15 -24.87 21.40
CA ALA A 497 -0.71 -23.54 21.79
C ALA A 497 0.08 -23.58 23.11
N VAL A 498 1.38 -23.24 23.04
CA VAL A 498 2.28 -23.22 24.22
C VAL A 498 2.50 -21.80 24.78
N ALA A 499 2.10 -20.78 24.02
CA ALA A 499 2.23 -19.39 24.38
C ALA A 499 1.21 -18.52 23.64
N THR A 500 0.89 -17.38 24.23
CA THR A 500 0.05 -16.32 23.66
C THR A 500 0.78 -14.99 23.72
N ILE A 501 0.69 -14.24 22.63
CA ILE A 501 1.09 -12.83 22.52
C ILE A 501 -0.17 -12.06 22.12
N ALA A 502 -0.58 -11.10 22.94
CA ALA A 502 -1.70 -10.19 22.65
C ALA A 502 -1.19 -8.76 22.52
N LEU A 503 -1.53 -8.09 21.42
CA LEU A 503 -1.09 -6.74 21.06
C LEU A 503 -2.31 -5.96 20.58
N ASP A 504 -2.32 -4.63 20.67
CA ASP A 504 -3.15 -3.84 19.76
C ASP A 504 -2.49 -3.74 18.37
N GLN A 505 -3.21 -3.16 17.41
CA GLN A 505 -2.69 -2.93 16.07
C GLN A 505 -1.40 -2.11 16.11
N GLU A 506 -1.42 -0.94 16.73
CA GLU A 506 -0.30 0.00 16.73
C GLU A 506 0.97 -0.65 17.29
N ALA A 507 0.87 -1.37 18.41
CA ALA A 507 1.97 -2.11 19.01
C ALA A 507 2.50 -3.22 18.09
N PHE A 508 1.63 -3.95 17.39
CA PHE A 508 2.08 -4.94 16.39
C PHE A 508 2.84 -4.26 15.25
N TYR A 509 2.34 -3.13 14.77
CA TYR A 509 2.97 -2.41 13.67
C TYR A 509 4.32 -1.85 14.06
N LEU A 510 4.40 -1.11 15.17
CA LEU A 510 5.66 -0.58 15.67
C LEU A 510 6.70 -1.68 15.89
N LEU A 511 6.28 -2.89 16.29
CA LEU A 511 7.17 -4.03 16.41
C LEU A 511 7.61 -4.54 15.04
N ALA A 512 6.67 -4.85 14.14
CA ALA A 512 6.95 -5.45 12.84
C ALA A 512 7.72 -4.52 11.90
N SER A 513 7.59 -3.19 12.07
CA SER A 513 8.32 -2.18 11.32
C SER A 513 9.65 -1.77 11.96
N GLY A 514 10.00 -2.33 13.13
CA GLY A 514 11.28 -2.03 13.78
C GLY A 514 11.35 -0.61 14.33
N HIS A 515 10.24 -0.12 14.88
CA HIS A 515 10.14 1.18 15.58
C HIS A 515 10.25 1.04 17.10
N VAL A 516 9.99 -0.16 17.64
CA VAL A 516 10.17 -0.48 19.05
C VAL A 516 11.08 -1.70 19.23
N PRO A 517 11.97 -1.72 20.23
CA PRO A 517 12.70 -2.94 20.58
C PRO A 517 11.75 -4.09 20.91
N PRO A 518 12.04 -5.35 20.50
CA PRO A 518 11.15 -6.49 20.75
C PRO A 518 10.75 -6.69 22.21
N GLN A 519 11.63 -6.35 23.15
CA GLN A 519 11.43 -6.50 24.59
C GLN A 519 10.58 -5.38 25.21
N GLU A 520 10.43 -4.27 24.50
CA GLU A 520 9.69 -3.09 24.93
C GLU A 520 8.32 -2.98 24.24
N ALA A 521 8.01 -3.91 23.34
CA ALA A 521 6.70 -3.98 22.69
C ALA A 521 5.58 -4.07 23.75
N ALA A 522 4.57 -3.21 23.60
CA ALA A 522 3.40 -3.18 24.48
C ALA A 522 2.52 -4.41 24.21
N ALA A 523 2.86 -5.52 24.86
CA ALA A 523 2.27 -6.83 24.62
C ALA A 523 1.82 -7.51 25.92
N GLY A 524 0.63 -8.12 25.89
CA GLY A 524 0.20 -9.13 26.87
C GLY A 524 0.87 -10.46 26.56
N LEU A 525 1.61 -11.02 27.53
CA LEU A 525 2.45 -12.21 27.34
C LEU A 525 2.02 -13.32 28.30
N SER A 526 1.82 -14.54 27.79
CA SER A 526 1.48 -15.71 28.60
C SER A 526 2.06 -17.01 28.02
N GLY A 527 2.58 -17.90 28.86
CA GLY A 527 3.11 -19.22 28.45
C GLY A 527 4.63 -19.28 28.30
N ASP A 528 5.12 -20.04 27.33
CA ASP A 528 6.56 -20.30 27.12
C ASP A 528 7.34 -19.03 26.75
N THR A 529 8.16 -18.54 27.68
CA THR A 529 8.91 -17.28 27.56
C THR A 529 9.96 -17.29 26.45
N GLU A 530 10.54 -18.46 26.13
CA GLU A 530 11.49 -18.59 25.03
C GLU A 530 10.78 -18.47 23.69
N ALA A 531 9.63 -19.15 23.53
CA ALA A 531 8.81 -19.06 22.33
C ALA A 531 8.32 -17.62 22.08
N ILE A 532 7.86 -16.95 23.14
CA ILE A 532 7.44 -15.54 23.08
C ILE A 532 8.58 -14.66 22.59
N ARG A 533 9.75 -14.77 23.23
CA ARG A 533 10.92 -13.98 22.85
C ARG A 533 11.30 -14.22 21.39
N ASP A 534 11.39 -15.48 20.98
CA ASP A 534 11.79 -15.84 19.62
C ASP A 534 10.82 -15.27 18.58
N VAL A 535 9.51 -15.29 18.84
CA VAL A 535 8.50 -14.70 17.94
C VAL A 535 8.53 -13.18 17.93
N LEU A 536 8.69 -12.50 19.08
CA LEU A 536 8.81 -11.03 19.09
C LEU A 536 10.02 -10.56 18.28
N PHE A 537 11.14 -11.27 18.40
CA PHE A 537 12.34 -10.99 17.59
C PHE A 537 12.17 -11.36 16.11
N ALA A 538 11.42 -12.43 15.80
CA ALA A 538 11.07 -12.77 14.42
C ALA A 538 10.18 -11.69 13.79
N ALA A 539 9.18 -11.19 14.52
CA ALA A 539 8.31 -10.11 14.06
C ALA A 539 9.11 -8.84 13.77
N ALA A 540 10.00 -8.41 14.67
CA ALA A 540 10.85 -7.25 14.41
C ALA A 540 11.77 -7.44 13.18
N SER A 541 12.22 -8.67 12.91
CA SER A 541 13.09 -8.97 11.76
C SER A 541 12.35 -8.96 10.41
N LEU A 542 11.04 -8.68 10.38
CA LEU A 542 10.32 -8.41 9.13
C LEU A 542 10.67 -7.03 8.56
N SER A 543 11.01 -6.08 9.43
CA SER A 543 11.48 -4.74 9.04
C SER A 543 12.83 -4.80 8.35
N ARG A 544 13.01 -3.93 7.35
CA ARG A 544 14.24 -3.82 6.56
C ARG A 544 14.36 -2.44 5.93
N LEU A 545 15.55 -2.15 5.43
CA LEU A 545 15.84 -0.99 4.58
C LEU A 545 15.81 -1.38 3.10
#